data_AF-A0A4Y6KLV9-F1
#
_entry.id   AF-A0A4Y6KLV9-F1
#
_cell.length_a   1.000
_cell.length_b   1.000
_cell.length_c   1.000
_cell.angle_alpha   90.00
_cell.angle_beta   90.00
_cell.angle_gamma   90.00
#
_symmetry.space_group_name_H-M   'P 1'
#
loop_
_entity.id
_entity.type
_entity.pdbx_description
1 polymer ?
#
loop_
_entity_poly.entity_id
_entity_poly.type
_entity_poly.pdbx_seq_one_letter_code
_entity_poly.pdbx_strand_id
1 'polypeptide(L)'
;MPLRTADDARAELKAKGISITQWAIANKFSPNLVFEVLGGRKKCVRGQAHEIAVKLGIKAGEICTDPAKALATPTRQRAAA
;
A
#
# COMPACT_ATOMS: atom_id res chain seq x y z
N MET A 1 4.60 -9.16 10.95
CA MET A 1 4.91 -7.72 11.02
C MET A 1 3.71 -7.03 11.67
N PRO A 2 3.87 -6.27 12.77
CA PRO A 2 2.75 -5.61 13.42
C PRO A 2 2.11 -4.62 12.44
N LEU A 3 0.79 -4.69 12.30
CA LEU A 3 0.01 -3.75 11.49
C LEU A 3 0.15 -2.38 12.13
N ARG A 4 0.76 -1.42 11.41
CA ARG A 4 0.91 -0.05 11.90
C ARG A 4 -0.43 0.65 11.81
N THR A 5 -0.74 1.53 12.76
CA THR A 5 -1.92 2.39 12.63
C THR A 5 -1.62 3.56 11.69
N ALA A 6 -2.64 4.28 11.26
CA ALA A 6 -2.43 5.48 10.43
C ALA A 6 -1.60 6.54 11.16
N ASP A 7 -1.70 6.62 12.49
CA ASP A 7 -0.90 7.55 13.29
C ASP A 7 0.55 7.10 13.40
N ASP A 8 0.83 5.79 13.49
CA ASP A 8 2.20 5.28 13.41
C ASP A 8 2.86 5.60 12.07
N ALA A 9 2.11 5.46 10.97
CA ALA A 9 2.60 5.82 9.64
C ALA A 9 2.94 7.32 9.55
N ARG A 10 2.12 8.19 10.14
CA ARG A 10 2.42 9.63 10.23
C ARG A 10 3.65 9.90 11.09
N ALA A 11 3.77 9.22 12.23
CA ALA A 11 4.92 9.35 13.13
C ALA A 11 6.22 8.92 12.46
N GLU A 12 6.20 7.85 11.66
CA GLU A 12 7.37 7.40 10.90
C GLU A 12 7.78 8.40 9.82
N LEU A 13 6.82 8.94 9.07
CA LEU A 13 7.09 10.00 8.10
C LEU A 13 7.70 11.23 8.77
N LYS A 14 7.15 11.63 9.93
CA LYS A 14 7.68 12.74 10.74
C LYS A 14 9.08 12.45 11.28
N ALA A 15 9.34 11.23 11.76
CA ALA A 15 10.64 10.82 12.26
C ALA A 15 11.72 10.84 11.16
N LYS A 16 11.32 10.57 9.91
CA LYS A 16 12.18 10.67 8.72
C LYS A 16 12.28 12.11 8.16
N GLY A 17 11.54 13.07 8.71
CA GLY A 17 11.48 14.45 8.21
C GLY A 17 10.76 14.60 6.87
N ILE A 18 9.94 13.63 6.48
CA ILE A 18 9.23 13.61 5.18
C ILE A 18 7.78 14.03 5.41
N SER A 19 7.30 15.03 4.66
CA SER A 19 5.88 15.39 4.69
C SER A 19 5.02 14.37 3.93
N ILE A 20 3.75 14.22 4.33
CA ILE A 20 2.78 13.35 3.63
C ILE A 20 2.70 13.70 2.14
N THR A 21 2.73 14.98 1.80
CA THR A 21 2.72 15.48 0.42
C THR A 21 3.97 15.07 -0.34
N GLN A 22 5.17 15.23 0.24
CA GLN A 22 6.41 14.78 -0.41
C GLN A 22 6.43 13.27 -0.60
N TRP A 23 5.98 12.51 0.41
CA TRP A 23 5.89 11.07 0.30
C TRP A 23 4.91 10.65 -0.82
N ALA A 24 3.76 11.33 -0.92
CA ALA A 24 2.78 11.10 -1.97
C ALA A 24 3.38 11.35 -3.35
N ILE A 25 4.02 12.51 -3.55
CA ILE A 25 4.65 12.90 -4.82
C ILE A 25 5.76 11.90 -5.20
N ALA A 26 6.65 11.55 -4.26
CA ALA A 26 7.72 10.59 -4.48
C ALA A 26 7.19 9.20 -4.90
N ASN A 27 6.01 8.82 -4.40
CA ASN A 27 5.33 7.58 -4.75
C ASN A 27 4.32 7.70 -5.91
N LYS A 28 4.25 8.87 -6.56
CA LYS A 28 3.32 9.19 -7.67
C LYS A 28 1.84 9.05 -7.30
N PHE A 29 1.50 9.37 -6.06
CA PHE A 29 0.12 9.43 -5.57
C PHE A 29 -0.36 10.86 -5.35
N SER A 30 -1.68 11.06 -5.43
CA SER A 30 -2.30 12.33 -5.06
C SER A 30 -2.23 12.53 -3.53
N PRO A 31 -1.75 13.67 -3.03
CA PRO A 31 -1.72 13.96 -1.60
C PRO A 31 -3.10 13.81 -0.94
N ASN A 32 -4.16 14.27 -1.61
CA ASN A 32 -5.55 14.12 -1.12
C ASN A 32 -5.93 12.66 -0.90
N LEU A 33 -5.53 11.78 -1.81
CA LEU A 33 -5.79 10.35 -1.68
C LEU A 33 -5.05 9.76 -0.48
N VAL A 34 -3.80 10.17 -0.25
CA VAL A 34 -3.02 9.72 0.91
C VAL A 34 -3.65 10.20 2.23
N PHE A 35 -4.14 11.44 2.28
CA PHE A 35 -4.89 11.95 3.43
C PHE A 35 -6.20 11.19 3.65
N GLU A 36 -6.92 10.81 2.59
CA GLU A 36 -8.13 9.98 2.70
C GLU A 36 -7.85 8.59 3.25
N VAL A 37 -6.73 7.97 2.85
CA VAL A 37 -6.28 6.66 3.35
C VAL A 37 -5.88 6.76 4.82
N LEU A 38 -5.03 7.74 5.16
CA LEU A 38 -4.61 8.00 6.55
C LEU A 38 -5.76 8.42 7.46
N GLY A 39 -6.79 9.08 6.92
CA GLY A 39 -7.99 9.46 7.66
C GLY A 39 -9.04 8.36 7.79
N GLY A 40 -8.80 7.16 7.24
CA GLY A 40 -9.76 6.06 7.29
C GLY A 40 -11.04 6.25 6.45
N ARG A 41 -11.10 7.29 5.60
CA ARG A 41 -12.28 7.58 4.76
C ARG A 41 -12.48 6.54 3.66
N LYS A 42 -11.40 5.88 3.22
CA LYS A 42 -11.46 4.77 2.25
C LYS A 42 -11.14 3.43 2.91
N LYS A 43 -11.89 2.41 2.52
CA LYS A 43 -11.67 1.00 2.93
C LYS A 43 -10.37 0.38 2.36
N CYS A 44 -9.68 1.07 1.44
CA CYS A 44 -8.39 0.64 0.87
C CYS A 44 -8.38 -0.81 0.34
N VAL A 45 -9.47 -1.20 -0.34
CA VAL A 45 -9.70 -2.57 -0.80
C VAL A 45 -8.93 -2.87 -2.09
N ARG A 46 -8.84 -1.90 -3.01
CA ARG A 46 -8.19 -2.06 -4.32
C ARG A 46 -7.63 -0.74 -4.86
N GLY A 47 -6.77 -0.84 -5.87
CA GLY A 47 -6.16 0.28 -6.59
C GLY A 47 -5.19 1.10 -5.73
N GLN A 48 -4.99 2.37 -6.10
CA GLN A 48 -4.03 3.26 -5.43
C GLN A 48 -4.26 3.39 -3.91
N ALA A 49 -5.51 3.37 -3.43
CA ALA A 49 -5.80 3.41 -2.00
C ALA A 49 -5.25 2.17 -1.25
N HIS A 50 -5.33 0.99 -1.89
CA HIS A 50 -4.74 -0.23 -1.35
C HIS A 50 -3.21 -0.14 -1.34
N GLU A 51 -2.61 0.30 -2.45
CA GLU A 51 -1.16 0.45 -2.56
C GLU A 51 -0.59 1.42 -1.52
N ILE A 52 -1.27 2.55 -1.28
CA ILE A 52 -0.89 3.51 -0.24
C ILE A 52 -0.93 2.85 1.13
N ALA A 53 -2.02 2.14 1.47
CA ALA A 53 -2.16 1.47 2.75
C ALA A 53 -1.10 0.39 2.98
N VAL A 54 -0.70 -0.33 1.93
CA VAL A 54 0.38 -1.33 1.99
C VAL A 54 1.73 -0.67 2.14
N LYS A 55 2.05 0.36 1.32
CA LYS A 55 3.35 1.05 1.40
C LYS A 55 3.55 1.79 2.73
N LEU A 56 2.49 2.29 3.34
CA LEU A 56 2.52 2.92 4.67
C LEU A 56 2.55 1.89 5.82
N GLY A 57 2.46 0.59 5.51
CA GLY A 57 2.46 -0.48 6.51
C GLY A 57 1.17 -0.55 7.35
N ILE A 58 0.12 0.15 6.91
CA ILE A 58 -1.19 0.18 7.60
C ILE A 58 -1.92 -1.15 7.42
N LYS A 59 -1.74 -1.77 6.26
CA LYS A 59 -2.36 -3.04 5.90
C LYS A 59 -1.31 -4.00 5.35
N ALA A 60 -1.36 -5.25 5.79
CA ALA A 60 -0.65 -6.34 5.13
C ALA A 60 -1.35 -6.64 3.79
N GLY A 61 -0.62 -6.51 2.68
CA GLY A 61 -1.11 -6.76 1.34
C GLY A 61 0.04 -6.80 0.35
N GLU A 62 -0.23 -7.34 -0.84
CA GLU A 62 0.76 -7.42 -1.91
C GLU A 62 0.38 -6.42 -3.00
N ILE A 63 1.34 -5.56 -3.37
CA ILE A 63 1.13 -4.60 -4.45
C ILE A 63 1.34 -5.35 -5.76
N CYS A 64 0.24 -5.70 -6.41
CA CYS A 64 0.32 -6.32 -7.72
C CYS A 64 0.38 -5.25 -8.81
N THR A 65 1.60 -4.95 -9.26
CA THR A 65 1.89 -3.95 -10.29
C THR A 65 1.36 -4.35 -11.68
N ASP A 66 1.09 -5.65 -11.89
CA ASP A 66 0.58 -6.20 -13.15
C ASP A 66 -0.64 -7.11 -12.88
N PRO A 67 -1.87 -6.65 -13.12
CA PRO A 67 -3.07 -7.45 -12.90
C PRO A 67 -3.16 -8.67 -13.84
N ALA A 68 -2.54 -8.61 -15.03
CA ALA A 68 -2.51 -9.73 -15.96
C ALA A 68 -1.60 -10.86 -15.44
N LYS A 69 -0.49 -10.49 -14.77
CA LYS A 69 0.40 -11.45 -14.11
C LYS A 69 -0.20 -12.03 -12.82
N ALA A 70 -1.04 -11.26 -12.12
CA ALA A 70 -1.71 -11.70 -10.89
C ALA A 70 -2.70 -12.85 -11.10
N LEU A 71 -3.43 -12.81 -12.22
CA LEU A 71 -4.45 -13.79 -12.59
C LEU A 71 -3.86 -15.01 -13.31
N ALA A 72 -2.60 -14.91 -13.78
CA ALA A 72 -1.84 -16.03 -14.29
C ALA A 72 -1.46 -16.94 -13.11
N THR A 73 -2.39 -17.84 -12.75
CA THR A 73 -2.13 -18.94 -11.83
C THR A 73 -0.85 -19.65 -12.28
N PRO A 74 0.19 -19.81 -11.45
CA PRO A 74 1.24 -20.75 -11.78
C PRO A 74 0.56 -22.11 -11.79
N THR A 75 0.30 -22.65 -12.98
CA THR A 75 -0.15 -24.02 -13.16
C THR A 75 0.77 -24.88 -12.30
N ARG A 76 0.22 -25.41 -11.21
CA ARG A 76 0.90 -26.29 -10.27
C ARG A 76 1.50 -27.41 -11.11
N GLN A 77 2.81 -27.35 -11.37
CA GLN A 77 3.53 -28.46 -11.98
C GLN A 77 3.36 -29.63 -11.00
N ARG A 78 2.43 -30.53 -11.32
CA ARG A 78 2.41 -31.85 -10.73
C ARG A 78 3.70 -32.50 -11.22
N ALA A 79 4.68 -32.60 -10.33
CA ALA A 79 5.77 -33.54 -10.49
C ALA A 79 5.15 -34.92 -10.69
N ALA A 80 5.25 -35.42 -11.92
CA ALA A 80 4.96 -36.81 -12.25
C ALA A 80 6.11 -37.68 -11.71
N ALA A 81 5.71 -38.87 -11.28
CA ALA A 81 6.49 -39.89 -10.58
C ALA A 81 7.64 -40.48 -11.40
#